data_AF-A0A2T2R141-F1
#
_entry.id   AF-A0A2T2R141-F1
#
_cell.length_a   1.000
_cell.length_b   1.000
_cell.length_c   1.000
_cell.angle_alpha   90.00
_cell.angle_beta   90.00
_cell.angle_gamma   90.00
#
_symmetry.space_group_name_H-M   'P 1'
#
loop_
_entity.id
_entity.type
_entity.pdbx_description
1 polymer ?
#
loop_
_entity_poly.entity_id
_entity_poly.type
_entity_poly.pdbx_seq_one_letter_code
_entity_poly.pdbx_strand_id
1 'polypeptide(L)'
;MSEATCSYLADFVFIVHIIWIALLLISTLTNLLSSNEKLEKVHLAILTATVVSQSIFLGCPLTTLESAIRSKYNSSFSLTDGSFMVHYLNQWFGVKVSPAAITLMLLVVFMLSTVGFFWSEIVKVTKQEAEPKRG
;
A
#
# COMPACT_ATOMS: atom_id res chain seq x y z
N MET A 1 -8.80 19.32 20.64
CA MET A 1 -8.17 19.70 19.35
C MET A 1 -9.29 20.03 18.38
N SER A 2 -9.16 21.11 17.61
CA SER A 2 -10.20 21.61 16.68
C SER A 2 -10.55 20.56 15.61
N GLU A 3 -11.81 20.51 15.15
CA GLU A 3 -12.28 19.62 14.07
C GLU A 3 -11.39 19.68 12.83
N ALA A 4 -10.82 20.86 12.53
CA ALA A 4 -9.89 21.05 11.43
C ALA A 4 -8.65 20.15 11.53
N THR A 5 -8.13 19.89 12.73
CA THR A 5 -6.93 19.07 12.93
C THR A 5 -7.18 17.59 12.62
N CYS A 6 -8.41 17.09 12.80
CA CYS A 6 -8.76 15.73 12.42
C CYS A 6 -8.84 15.55 10.90
N SER A 7 -9.38 16.55 10.18
CA SER A 7 -9.40 16.53 8.71
C SER A 7 -7.99 16.60 8.12
N TYR A 8 -7.11 17.48 8.62
CA TYR A 8 -5.72 17.54 8.16
C TYR A 8 -4.96 16.23 8.37
N LEU A 9 -5.21 15.55 9.48
CA LEU A 9 -4.57 14.27 9.76
C LEU A 9 -5.10 13.17 8.82
N ALA A 10 -6.40 13.16 8.53
CA ALA A 10 -7.01 12.24 7.57
C ALA A 10 -6.52 12.47 6.13
N ASP A 11 -6.44 13.73 5.69
CA ASP A 11 -5.86 14.11 4.38
C ASP A 11 -4.40 13.67 4.27
N PHE A 12 -3.59 13.95 5.30
CA PHE A 12 -2.19 13.56 5.34
C PHE A 12 -2.01 12.05 5.24
N VAL A 13 -2.80 11.32 6.03
CA VAL A 13 -2.86 9.85 6.05
C VAL A 13 -3.19 9.31 4.66
N PHE A 14 -4.22 9.84 4.01
CA PHE A 14 -4.62 9.43 2.65
C PHE A 14 -3.53 9.70 1.61
N ILE A 15 -2.93 10.90 1.63
CA ILE A 15 -1.84 11.28 0.71
C ILE A 15 -0.63 10.35 0.88
N VAL A 16 -0.19 10.13 2.12
CA VAL A 16 0.91 9.20 2.43
C VAL A 16 0.61 7.80 1.91
N HIS A 17 -0.64 7.34 2.02
CA HIS A 17 -1.04 6.05 1.49
C HIS A 17 -0.93 5.94 -0.03
N ILE A 18 -1.44 6.93 -0.75
CA ILE A 18 -1.38 6.96 -2.21
C ILE A 18 0.08 6.97 -2.66
N ILE A 19 0.93 7.78 -2.01
CA ILE A 19 2.37 7.82 -2.27
C ILE A 19 2.98 6.44 -2.04
N TRP A 20 2.60 5.75 -0.96
CA TRP A 20 3.11 4.42 -0.64
C TRP A 20 2.74 3.37 -1.71
N ILE A 21 1.48 3.37 -2.16
CA ILE A 21 1.02 2.51 -3.27
C ILE A 21 1.78 2.84 -4.55
N ALA A 22 1.94 4.13 -4.87
CA ALA A 22 2.67 4.56 -6.05
C ALA A 22 4.14 4.09 -6.00
N LEU A 23 4.80 4.18 -4.84
CA LEU A 23 6.16 3.67 -4.65
C LEU A 23 6.24 2.15 -4.84
N LEU A 24 5.28 1.38 -4.34
CA LEU A 24 5.21 -0.08 -4.57
C LEU A 24 5.04 -0.39 -6.06
N LEU A 25 4.13 0.29 -6.76
CA LEU A 25 3.88 0.08 -8.18
C LEU A 25 5.09 0.48 -9.03
N ILE A 26 5.64 1.68 -8.83
CA ILE A 26 6.79 2.17 -9.58
C ILE A 26 7.99 1.26 -9.34
N SER A 27 8.29 0.88 -8.10
CA SER A 27 9.42 -0.01 -7.82
C SER A 27 9.24 -1.42 -8.43
N THR A 28 8.02 -1.96 -8.42
CA THR A 28 7.70 -3.24 -9.10
C THR A 28 7.92 -3.13 -10.61
N LEU A 29 7.38 -2.08 -11.24
CA LEU A 29 7.51 -1.85 -12.67
C LEU A 29 8.97 -1.65 -13.07
N THR A 30 9.72 -0.90 -12.27
CA THR A 30 11.13 -0.61 -12.56
C THR A 30 11.99 -1.87 -12.40
N ASN A 31 11.72 -2.75 -11.43
CA ASN A 31 12.40 -4.05 -11.32
C ASN A 31 12.09 -4.98 -12.50
N LEU A 32 10.86 -4.95 -13.01
CA LEU A 32 10.46 -5.71 -14.20
C LEU A 32 11.15 -5.20 -15.48
N LEU A 33 11.29 -3.88 -15.63
CA LEU A 33 11.90 -3.26 -16.82
C LEU A 33 13.44 -3.15 -16.73
N SER A 34 14.01 -3.10 -15.54
CA SER A 34 15.45 -2.94 -15.30
C SER A 34 15.87 -3.66 -14.04
N SER A 35 16.75 -4.67 -14.19
CA SER A 35 17.33 -5.42 -13.08
C SER A 35 18.44 -4.63 -12.38
N ASN A 36 18.07 -3.51 -11.75
CA ASN A 36 19.01 -2.71 -10.98
C ASN A 36 18.96 -3.15 -9.51
N GLU A 37 20.04 -3.77 -9.04
CA GLU A 37 20.18 -4.30 -7.67
C GLU A 37 19.85 -3.25 -6.57
N LYS A 38 20.08 -1.96 -6.85
CA LYS A 38 19.73 -0.89 -5.90
C LYS A 38 18.21 -0.74 -5.75
N LEU A 39 17.48 -0.83 -6.86
CA LEU A 39 16.03 -0.70 -6.88
C LEU A 39 15.35 -1.94 -6.30
N GLU A 40 15.96 -3.12 -6.44
CA GLU A 40 15.52 -4.35 -5.78
C GLU A 40 15.59 -4.22 -4.25
N LYS A 41 16.69 -3.69 -3.72
CA LYS A 41 16.84 -3.44 -2.28
C LYS A 41 15.83 -2.42 -1.76
N VAL A 42 15.58 -1.35 -2.53
CA VAL A 42 14.55 -0.35 -2.19
C VAL A 42 13.16 -0.98 -2.20
N HIS A 43 12.85 -1.78 -3.22
CA HIS A 43 11.59 -2.51 -3.32
C HIS A 43 11.39 -3.44 -2.13
N LEU A 44 12.39 -4.25 -1.81
CA LEU A 44 12.35 -5.18 -0.69
C LEU A 44 12.18 -4.44 0.66
N ALA A 45 12.83 -3.28 0.83
CA ALA A 45 12.68 -2.46 2.03
C ALA A 45 11.25 -1.92 2.17
N ILE A 46 10.65 -1.40 1.10
CA ILE A 46 9.25 -0.92 1.08
C ILE A 46 8.30 -2.07 1.36
N LEU A 47 8.53 -3.23 0.74
CA LEU A 47 7.70 -4.42 0.88
C LEU A 47 7.76 -4.96 2.32
N THR A 48 8.97 -5.03 2.90
CA THR A 48 9.18 -5.42 4.30
C THR A 48 8.50 -4.45 5.25
N ALA A 49 8.67 -3.14 5.05
CA ALA A 49 7.99 -2.12 5.85
C ALA A 49 6.46 -2.23 5.75
N THR A 50 5.94 -2.62 4.58
CA THR A 50 4.50 -2.87 4.37
C THR A 50 4.02 -4.09 5.16
N VAL A 51 4.77 -5.20 5.16
CA VAL A 51 4.42 -6.41 5.94
C VAL A 51 4.51 -6.14 7.44
N VAL A 52 5.59 -5.50 7.88
CA VAL A 52 5.80 -5.17 9.30
C VAL A 52 4.71 -4.25 9.81
N SER A 53 4.39 -3.19 9.06
CA SER A 53 3.31 -2.27 9.44
C SER A 53 1.95 -2.99 9.46
N GLN A 54 1.60 -3.78 8.44
CA GLN A 54 0.34 -4.53 8.48
C GLN A 54 0.25 -5.53 9.65
N SER A 55 1.37 -6.13 10.03
CA SER A 55 1.44 -7.08 11.16
C SER A 55 1.26 -6.38 12.51
N ILE A 56 1.87 -5.21 12.71
CA ILE A 56 1.74 -4.43 13.94
C ILE A 56 0.31 -3.92 14.11
N PHE A 57 -0.32 -3.47 13.02
CA PHE A 57 -1.63 -2.82 13.06
C PHE A 57 -2.80 -3.77 12.79
N LEU A 58 -2.55 -5.07 12.60
CA LEU A 58 -3.53 -6.12 12.31
C LEU A 58 -4.49 -5.74 11.16
N GLY A 59 -3.93 -5.10 10.12
CA GLY A 59 -4.69 -4.50 9.03
C GLY A 59 -3.94 -3.31 8.44
N CYS A 60 -4.62 -2.49 7.63
CA CYS A 60 -4.02 -1.26 7.13
C CYS A 60 -3.76 -0.30 8.30
N PRO A 61 -2.50 0.12 8.56
CA PRO A 61 -2.16 0.99 9.69
C PRO A 61 -3.02 2.25 9.74
N LEU A 62 -3.39 2.76 8.57
CA LEU A 62 -4.19 3.95 8.41
C LEU A 62 -5.67 3.72 8.80
N THR A 63 -6.21 2.54 8.51
CA THR A 63 -7.58 2.17 8.92
C THR A 63 -7.64 1.94 10.42
N THR A 64 -6.61 1.33 11.02
CA THR A 64 -6.51 1.16 12.48
C THR A 64 -6.33 2.51 13.17
N LEU A 65 -5.50 3.41 12.59
CA LEU A 65 -5.33 4.77 13.09
C LEU A 65 -6.62 5.58 12.99
N GLU A 66 -7.34 5.46 11.87
CA GLU A 66 -8.67 6.03 11.69
C GLU A 66 -9.63 5.55 12.79
N SER A 67 -9.71 4.24 13.02
CA SER A 67 -10.59 3.65 14.03
C SER A 67 -10.23 4.15 15.43
N ALA A 68 -8.93 4.25 15.73
CA ALA A 68 -8.43 4.79 16.99
C ALA A 68 -8.79 6.28 17.17
N ILE A 69 -8.67 7.11 16.12
CA ILE A 69 -9.08 8.52 16.15
C ILE A 69 -10.60 8.61 16.34
N ARG A 70 -11.38 7.81 15.60
CA ARG A 70 -12.85 7.76 15.72
C ARG A 70 -13.32 7.37 17.13
N SER A 71 -12.64 6.43 17.77
CA SER A 71 -12.93 6.01 19.14
C SER A 71 -12.70 7.12 20.18
N LYS A 72 -11.76 8.04 19.92
CA LYS A 72 -11.42 9.12 20.84
C LYS A 72 -12.30 10.37 20.73
N TYR A 73 -12.96 10.60 19.59
CA TYR A 73 -13.68 11.86 19.34
C TYR A 73 -15.22 11.79 19.37
N ASN A 74 -15.82 10.60 19.50
CA ASN A 74 -17.24 10.31 19.76
C ASN A 74 -18.33 11.05 18.93
N SER A 75 -19.08 10.24 18.17
CA SER A 75 -20.45 10.40 17.64
C SER A 75 -20.91 11.57 16.75
N SER A 76 -20.31 12.77 16.78
CA SER A 76 -20.87 13.90 15.99
C SER A 76 -20.45 13.93 14.52
N PHE A 77 -19.45 13.13 14.15
CA PHE A 77 -19.10 12.92 12.75
C PHE A 77 -20.06 11.88 12.14
N SER A 78 -21.25 12.35 11.78
CA SER A 78 -22.17 11.66 10.87
C SER A 78 -21.59 11.65 9.46
N LEU A 79 -20.41 11.04 9.27
CA LEU A 79 -20.07 10.43 7.99
C LEU A 79 -20.73 9.06 7.98
N THR A 80 -21.94 9.05 7.46
CA THR A 80 -22.91 7.97 7.47
C THR A 80 -22.49 6.73 6.66
N ASP A 81 -21.24 6.60 6.20
CA ASP A 81 -20.91 5.66 5.10
C ASP A 81 -19.52 4.96 5.15
N GLY A 82 -18.87 4.84 6.32
CA GLY A 82 -17.67 3.99 6.47
C GLY A 82 -16.33 4.73 6.46
N SER A 83 -15.23 3.98 6.29
CA SER A 83 -13.83 4.44 6.45
C SER A 83 -13.54 5.76 5.70
N PHE A 84 -12.65 6.63 6.19
CA PHE A 84 -12.23 7.89 5.56
C PHE A 84 -11.85 7.66 4.09
N MET A 85 -11.21 6.53 3.81
CA MET A 85 -10.84 6.14 2.47
C MET A 85 -12.08 5.91 1.58
N VAL A 86 -13.16 5.34 2.14
CA VAL A 86 -14.48 5.22 1.51
C VAL A 86 -15.12 6.58 1.30
N HIS A 87 -14.97 7.50 2.25
CA HIS A 87 -15.47 8.88 2.10
C HIS A 87 -14.78 9.60 0.94
N TYR A 88 -13.44 9.57 0.87
CA TYR A 88 -12.70 10.17 -0.24
C TYR A 88 -12.92 9.44 -1.58
N LEU A 89 -12.99 8.10 -1.59
CA LEU A 89 -13.33 7.34 -2.80
C LEU A 89 -14.74 7.65 -3.30
N ASN A 90 -15.72 7.79 -2.40
CA ASN A 90 -17.06 8.19 -2.76
C ASN A 90 -17.10 9.65 -3.26
N GLN A 91 -16.34 10.55 -2.62
CA GLN A 91 -16.29 11.96 -3.03
C GLN A 91 -15.57 12.18 -4.37
N TRP A 92 -14.49 11.45 -4.64
CA TRP A 92 -13.69 11.61 -5.86
C TRP A 92 -14.19 10.77 -7.03
N PHE A 93 -14.66 9.55 -6.78
CA PHE A 93 -15.05 8.59 -7.82
C PHE A 93 -16.55 8.25 -7.80
N GLY A 94 -17.32 8.67 -6.80
CA GLY A 94 -18.75 8.35 -6.69
C GLY A 94 -19.04 6.89 -6.34
N VAL A 95 -18.04 6.12 -5.88
CA VAL A 95 -18.18 4.69 -5.62
C VAL A 95 -18.23 4.42 -4.12
N LYS A 96 -19.33 3.80 -3.66
CA LYS A 96 -19.42 3.24 -2.29
C LYS A 96 -18.62 1.94 -2.22
N VAL A 97 -17.38 2.04 -1.74
CA VAL A 97 -16.49 0.89 -1.55
C VAL A 97 -16.52 0.48 -0.08
N SER A 98 -16.54 -0.81 0.26
CA SER A 98 -16.44 -1.21 1.67
C SER A 98 -14.98 -1.08 2.15
N PRO A 99 -14.72 -0.80 3.45
CA PRO A 99 -13.37 -0.78 4.00
C PRO A 99 -12.63 -2.12 3.78
N ALA A 100 -13.37 -3.23 3.84
CA ALA A 100 -12.87 -4.56 3.55
C ALA A 100 -12.43 -4.72 2.08
N ALA A 101 -13.17 -4.14 1.13
CA ALA A 101 -12.79 -4.17 -0.27
C ALA A 101 -11.52 -3.36 -0.55
N ILE A 102 -11.27 -2.26 0.16
CA ILE A 102 -10.01 -1.50 0.03
C ILE A 102 -8.84 -2.31 0.59
N THR A 103 -9.04 -2.97 1.74
CA THR A 103 -8.02 -3.85 2.33
C THR A 103 -7.73 -5.04 1.41
N LEU A 104 -8.76 -5.62 0.79
CA LEU A 104 -8.62 -6.70 -0.18
C LEU A 104 -7.89 -6.23 -1.44
N MET A 105 -8.21 -5.03 -1.96
CA MET A 105 -7.52 -4.46 -3.10
C MET A 105 -6.02 -4.23 -2.79
N LEU A 106 -5.70 -3.72 -1.60
CA LEU A 106 -4.33 -3.58 -1.12
C LEU A 106 -3.60 -4.92 -1.02
N LEU A 107 -4.27 -5.93 -0.47
CA LEU A 107 -3.74 -7.29 -0.40
C LEU A 107 -3.43 -7.82 -1.82
N VAL A 108 -4.32 -7.60 -2.78
CA VAL A 108 -4.12 -8.00 -4.18
C VAL A 108 -2.92 -7.26 -4.78
N VAL A 109 -2.79 -5.94 -4.59
CA VAL A 109 -1.64 -5.17 -5.08
C VAL A 109 -0.34 -5.68 -4.47
N PHE A 110 -0.34 -5.97 -3.16
CA PHE A 110 0.80 -6.54 -2.46
C PHE A 110 1.18 -7.94 -3.00
N MET A 111 0.19 -8.80 -3.24
CA MET A 111 0.40 -10.13 -3.82
C MET A 111 0.95 -10.05 -5.24
N LEU A 112 0.40 -9.17 -6.09
CA LEU A 112 0.90 -8.98 -7.45
C LEU A 112 2.33 -8.45 -7.45
N SER A 113 2.64 -7.52 -6.55
CA SER A 113 3.96 -6.93 -6.38
C SER A 113 5.01 -7.96 -5.93
N THR A 114 4.68 -8.77 -4.92
CA THR A 114 5.54 -9.87 -4.46
C THR A 114 5.76 -10.93 -5.54
N VAL A 115 4.68 -11.42 -6.17
CA VAL A 115 4.77 -12.42 -7.24
C VAL A 115 5.58 -11.89 -8.42
N GLY A 116 5.36 -10.64 -8.84
CA GLY A 116 6.12 -10.00 -9.91
C GLY A 116 7.62 -9.91 -9.59
N PHE A 117 7.96 -9.56 -8.35
CA PHE A 117 9.35 -9.53 -7.88
C PHE A 117 10.00 -10.92 -7.93
N PHE A 118 9.38 -11.93 -7.32
CA PHE A 118 9.91 -13.31 -7.33
C PHE A 118 10.01 -13.89 -8.75
N TRP A 119 9.02 -13.60 -9.61
CA TRP A 119 9.08 -14.00 -11.01
C TRP A 119 10.28 -13.38 -11.73
N SER A 120 10.54 -12.09 -11.50
CA SER A 120 11.69 -11.41 -12.10
C SER A 120 13.03 -12.02 -11.67
N GLU A 121 13.15 -12.44 -10.41
CA GLU A 121 14.34 -13.12 -9.89
C GLU A 121 14.53 -14.52 -10.51
N ILE A 122 13.46 -15.32 -10.61
CA ILE A 122 13.51 -16.64 -11.25
C ILE A 122 13.95 -16.53 -12.72
N VAL A 123 13.44 -15.54 -13.44
CA VAL A 123 13.83 -15.29 -14.85
C VAL A 123 15.32 -14.91 -14.96
N LYS A 124 15.86 -14.15 -14.00
CA LYS A 124 17.30 -13.82 -13.98
C LYS A 124 18.16 -15.05 -13.73
N VAL A 125 17.80 -15.86 -12.72
CA VAL A 125 18.55 -17.08 -12.36
C VAL A 125 18.56 -18.06 -13.53
N THR A 126 17.41 -18.32 -14.15
CA THR A 126 17.32 -19.23 -15.32
C THR A 126 18.12 -18.72 -16.53
N LYS A 127 18.16 -17.41 -16.77
CA LYS A 127 18.97 -16.83 -17.84
C LYS A 127 20.48 -16.98 -17.58
N GLN A 128 20.91 -16.92 -16.32
CA GLN A 128 22.33 -17.13 -15.97
C GLN A 128 22.77 -18.59 -16.14
N GLU A 129 21.88 -19.56 -15.91
CA GLU A 129 22.22 -20.97 -16.17
C GLU A 129 22.23 -21.31 -17.67
N ALA A 130 21.41 -20.62 -18.47
CA ALA A 130 21.30 -20.85 -19.92
C ALA A 130 22.49 -20.30 -20.73
N GLU A 131 23.26 -19.35 -20.20
CA GLU A 131 24.51 -18.88 -20.80
C GLU A 131 25.70 -19.61 -20.16
N PRO A 132 26.18 -20.75 -20.71
CA PRO A 132 27.33 -21.43 -20.18
C PRO A 132 28.52 -20.47 -20.22
N LYS A 133 29.21 -20.32 -19.08
CA LYS A 133 30.46 -19.57 -18.96
C LYS A 133 31.40 -20.01 -20.08
N ARG A 134 31.55 -19.19 -21.13
CA ARG A 134 32.71 -19.27 -22.03
C ARG A 134 33.92 -18.84 -21.22
N GLY A 135 34.51 -19.81 -20.53
CA GLY A 135 35.89 -19.76 -20.05
C GLY A 135 36.85 -20.03 -21.20
#